data_AF-V4U594-F1
#
_entry.id   AF-V4U594-F1
#
_cell.length_a   1.000
_cell.length_b   1.000
_cell.length_c   1.000
_cell.angle_alpha   90.00
_cell.angle_beta   90.00
_cell.angle_gamma   90.00
#
_symmetry.space_group_name_H-M   'P 1'
#
loop_
_entity.id
_entity.type
_entity.pdbx_description
1 polymer ?
#
loop_
_entity_poly.entity_id
_entity_poly.type
_entity_poly.pdbx_seq_one_letter_code
_entity_poly.pdbx_strand_id
1 'polypeptide(L)'
;MLQSLLQTLVNTPLNLKRLKSSLPQNSSIHLLEIPFNSIEHDLPPCTENTDSIPHHLFPRFLQASASLEPHFKKLISELVNEQNGQKPL
;
A
#
# COMPACT_ATOMS: atom_id res chain seq x y z
N MET A 1 -28.79 13.16 -0.92
CA MET A 1 -27.78 12.49 -0.08
C MET A 1 -26.59 12.19 -0.96
N LEU A 2 -25.43 12.80 -0.70
CA LEU A 2 -24.18 12.32 -1.30
C LEU A 2 -23.94 10.92 -0.72
N GLN A 3 -23.85 9.90 -1.58
CA GLN A 3 -23.28 8.63 -1.15
C GLN A 3 -21.85 8.93 -0.69
N SER A 4 -21.53 8.67 0.58
CA SER A 4 -20.14 8.70 1.03
C SER A 4 -19.42 7.55 0.33
N LEU A 5 -18.62 7.84 -0.68
CA LEU A 5 -17.72 6.86 -1.28
C LEU A 5 -16.70 6.46 -0.21
N LEU A 6 -16.70 5.17 0.15
CA LEU A 6 -15.69 4.58 1.01
C LEU A 6 -14.34 4.65 0.28
N GLN A 7 -13.47 5.57 0.66
CA GLN A 7 -12.13 5.66 0.06
C GLN A 7 -11.17 4.77 0.82
N THR A 8 -10.64 3.78 0.13
CA THR A 8 -9.61 2.89 0.67
C THR A 8 -8.27 3.26 0.05
N LEU A 9 -7.26 3.49 0.89
CA LEU A 9 -5.87 3.63 0.46
C LEU A 9 -5.10 2.38 0.89
N VAL A 10 -4.47 1.73 -0.10
CA VAL A 10 -3.60 0.58 0.11
C VAL A 10 -2.15 1.06 0.10
N ASN A 11 -1.35 0.67 1.08
CA ASN A 11 0.05 1.09 1.16
C ASN A 11 0.92 0.07 1.91
N THR A 12 2.24 0.28 1.90
CA THR A 12 3.22 -0.52 2.64
C THR A 12 3.33 -0.03 4.11
N PRO A 13 3.85 -0.85 5.04
CA PRO A 13 3.75 -0.57 6.48
C PRO A 13 4.35 0.79 6.93
N LEU A 14 5.53 1.16 6.43
CA LEU A 14 6.19 2.42 6.81
C LEU A 14 5.48 3.63 6.20
N ASN A 15 5.02 3.53 4.94
CA ASN A 15 4.25 4.60 4.32
C ASN A 15 2.88 4.77 4.96
N LEU A 16 2.22 3.67 5.34
CA LEU A 16 0.94 3.70 6.06
C LEU A 16 1.08 4.35 7.42
N LYS A 17 2.16 4.05 8.17
CA LYS A 17 2.47 4.73 9.44
C LYS A 17 2.65 6.24 9.27
N ARG A 18 3.37 6.68 8.23
CA ARG A 18 3.55 8.11 7.91
C ARG A 18 2.21 8.74 7.53
N LEU A 19 1.46 8.13 6.62
CA LEU A 19 0.16 8.60 6.17
C LEU A 19 -0.82 8.75 7.35
N LYS A 20 -0.90 7.76 8.23
CA LYS A 20 -1.77 7.80 9.42
C LYS A 20 -1.48 8.99 10.33
N SER A 21 -0.21 9.39 10.45
CA SER A 21 0.18 10.57 11.24
C SER A 21 -0.20 11.91 10.60
N SER A 22 -0.44 11.92 9.28
CA SER A 22 -0.82 13.12 8.52
C SER A 22 -2.33 13.26 8.29
N LEU A 23 -3.11 12.23 8.58
CA LEU A 23 -4.57 12.26 8.41
C LEU A 23 -5.26 12.99 9.58
N PRO A 24 -6.32 13.77 9.32
CA PRO A 24 -7.20 14.26 10.36
C PRO A 24 -7.82 13.10 11.16
N GLN A 25 -8.07 13.32 12.46
CA GLN A 25 -8.64 12.30 13.34
C GLN A 25 -10.02 11.79 12.89
N ASN A 26 -10.78 12.62 12.15
CA ASN A 26 -12.10 12.30 11.61
C ASN A 26 -12.06 11.92 10.13
N SER A 27 -10.90 11.46 9.63
CA SER A 27 -10.78 10.98 8.25
C SER A 27 -11.66 9.76 8.02
N SER A 28 -12.47 9.78 6.96
CA SER A 28 -13.27 8.63 6.50
C SER A 28 -12.48 7.70 5.58
N ILE A 29 -11.16 7.86 5.49
CA ILE A 29 -10.29 7.07 4.64
C ILE A 29 -9.93 5.77 5.38
N HIS A 30 -10.23 4.64 4.75
CA HIS A 30 -9.81 3.33 5.21
C HIS A 30 -8.40 3.05 4.73
N LEU A 31 -7.52 2.61 5.64
CA LEU A 31 -6.13 2.27 5.32
C LEU A 31 -5.97 0.76 5.35
N LEU A 32 -5.48 0.18 4.26
CA LEU A 32 -5.14 -1.24 4.17
C LEU A 32 -3.63 -1.40 3.92
N GLU A 33 -3.04 -2.34 4.62
CA GLU A 33 -1.62 -2.62 4.55
C GLU A 33 -1.35 -3.79 3.60
N ILE A 34 -0.33 -3.67 2.74
CA ILE A 34 0.27 -4.79 2.00
C ILE A 34 1.75 -4.89 2.36
N PRO A 35 2.28 -6.10 2.61
CA PRO A 35 3.66 -6.25 3.04
C PRO A 35 4.64 -5.89 1.92
N PHE A 36 5.77 -5.33 2.31
CA PHE A 36 6.92 -5.10 1.44
C PHE A 36 8.20 -5.33 2.25
N ASN A 37 9.10 -6.16 1.73
CA ASN A 37 10.38 -6.43 2.39
C ASN A 37 11.55 -5.95 1.53
N SER A 38 12.06 -4.76 1.84
CA SER A 38 13.23 -4.18 1.17
C SER A 38 14.46 -5.11 1.17
N ILE A 39 14.68 -5.89 2.23
CA ILE A 39 15.86 -6.73 2.37
C ILE A 39 15.85 -7.89 1.37
N GLU A 40 14.68 -8.44 1.04
CA GLU A 40 14.51 -9.50 0.03
C GLU A 40 14.84 -9.05 -1.40
N HIS A 41 15.05 -7.75 -1.60
CA HIS A 41 15.32 -7.15 -2.90
C HIS A 41 16.71 -6.49 -2.98
N ASP A 42 17.60 -6.78 -2.02
CA ASP A 42 18.89 -6.12 -1.80
C ASP A 42 18.80 -4.58 -1.72
N LEU A 43 17.73 -4.07 -1.12
CA LEU A 43 17.60 -2.66 -0.77
C LEU A 43 18.00 -2.47 0.71
N PRO A 44 18.44 -1.25 1.11
CA PRO A 44 18.64 -0.92 2.50
C PRO A 44 17.37 -1.20 3.32
N PRO A 45 17.49 -1.63 4.59
CA PRO A 45 16.35 -1.82 5.46
C PRO A 45 15.45 -0.58 5.50
N CYS A 46 14.14 -0.79 5.63
CA CYS A 46 13.14 0.27 5.72
C CYS A 46 13.01 1.14 4.44
N THR A 47 13.49 0.67 3.28
CA THR A 47 13.31 1.37 1.99
C THR A 47 11.94 1.08 1.41
N GLU A 48 10.96 1.93 1.70
CA GLU A 48 9.57 1.79 1.19
C GLU A 48 9.09 3.00 0.37
N ASN A 49 9.92 4.02 0.20
CA ASN A 49 9.56 5.24 -0.53
C ASN A 49 10.76 5.75 -1.36
N THR A 50 10.46 6.72 -2.21
CA THR A 50 11.42 7.31 -3.15
C THR A 50 12.09 8.58 -2.62
N ASP A 51 11.71 9.08 -1.44
CA ASP A 51 12.17 10.39 -0.93
C ASP A 51 13.67 10.41 -0.63
N SER A 52 14.20 9.29 -0.15
CA SER A 52 15.58 9.18 0.33
C SER A 52 16.37 8.04 -0.31
N ILE A 53 15.85 7.44 -1.39
CA ILE A 53 16.53 6.32 -2.05
C ILE A 53 17.73 6.85 -2.88
N PRO A 54 18.95 6.30 -2.71
CA PRO A 54 20.06 6.61 -3.59
C PRO A 54 19.69 6.36 -5.06
N HIS A 55 19.97 7.30 -5.97
CA HIS A 55 19.54 7.21 -7.38
C HIS A 55 19.92 5.91 -8.07
N HIS A 56 21.10 5.35 -7.76
CA HIS A 56 21.57 4.08 -8.33
C HIS A 56 20.75 2.86 -7.89
N LEU A 57 19.96 2.97 -6.81
CA LEU A 57 19.06 1.93 -6.33
C LEU A 57 17.62 2.09 -6.82
N PHE A 58 17.28 3.22 -7.48
CA PHE A 58 15.94 3.45 -7.98
C PHE A 58 15.45 2.36 -8.96
N PRO A 59 16.25 1.87 -9.94
CA PRO A 59 15.82 0.77 -10.79
C PRO A 59 15.51 -0.52 -10.02
N ARG A 60 16.32 -0.81 -8.98
CA ARG A 60 16.13 -1.97 -8.10
C ARG A 60 14.84 -1.83 -7.27
N PHE A 61 14.55 -0.63 -6.79
CA PHE A 61 13.29 -0.34 -6.09
C PHE A 61 12.06 -0.49 -7.00
N LEU A 62 12.14 -0.02 -8.25
CA LEU A 62 11.08 -0.24 -9.24
C LEU A 62 10.87 -1.74 -9.48
N GLN A 63 11.94 -2.51 -9.66
CA GLN A 63 11.84 -3.97 -9.82
C GLN A 63 11.25 -4.63 -8.57
N ALA A 64 11.68 -4.22 -7.38
CA ALA A 64 11.17 -4.70 -6.11
C ALA A 64 9.65 -4.45 -5.97
N SER A 65 9.15 -3.30 -6.45
CA SER A 65 7.72 -2.97 -6.35
C SER A 65 6.80 -3.99 -7.02
N ALA A 66 7.29 -4.79 -7.99
CA ALA A 66 6.53 -5.88 -8.59
C ALA A 66 6.16 -6.99 -7.59
N SER A 67 6.90 -7.14 -6.48
CA SER A 67 6.57 -8.11 -5.41
C SER A 67 5.28 -7.76 -4.65
N LEU A 68 4.74 -6.55 -4.83
CA LEU A 68 3.45 -6.14 -4.29
C LEU A 68 2.28 -6.81 -5.02
N GLU A 69 2.45 -7.24 -6.27
CA GLU A 69 1.37 -7.80 -7.09
C GLU A 69 0.61 -8.97 -6.43
N PRO A 70 1.27 -10.06 -5.94
CA PRO A 70 0.54 -11.17 -5.31
C PRO A 70 -0.20 -10.74 -4.04
N HIS A 71 0.37 -9.84 -3.25
CA HIS A 71 -0.24 -9.31 -2.04
C HIS A 71 -1.47 -8.46 -2.36
N PHE A 72 -1.37 -7.62 -3.39
CA PHE A 72 -2.48 -6.82 -3.87
C PHE A 72 -3.61 -7.68 -4.45
N LYS A 73 -3.29 -8.71 -5.25
CA LYS A 73 -4.29 -9.66 -5.77
C LYS A 73 -5.02 -10.39 -4.65
N LYS A 74 -4.29 -10.83 -3.62
CA LYS A 74 -4.87 -11.45 -2.43
C LYS A 74 -5.83 -10.49 -1.74
N LEU A 75 -5.40 -9.26 -1.47
CA LEU A 75 -6.23 -8.22 -0.86
C LEU A 75 -7.52 -7.98 -1.64
N ILE A 76 -7.43 -7.78 -2.96
CA ILE A 76 -8.62 -7.59 -3.81
C ILE A 76 -9.55 -8.81 -3.75
N SER A 77 -9.00 -10.03 -3.78
CA SER A 77 -9.80 -11.25 -3.69
C SER A 77 -10.55 -11.35 -2.35
N GLU A 78 -9.90 -10.98 -1.26
CA GLU A 78 -10.51 -10.93 0.07
C GLU A 78 -11.64 -9.89 0.12
N LEU A 79 -11.41 -8.67 -0.39
CA LEU A 79 -12.43 -7.62 -0.47
C LEU A 79 -13.64 -8.02 -1.32
N VAL A 80 -13.40 -8.71 -2.44
CA VAL A 80 -14.49 -9.25 -3.30
C VAL A 80 -15.31 -10.28 -2.54
N ASN A 81 -14.64 -11.18 -1.82
CA ASN A 81 -15.32 -12.21 -1.03
C ASN A 81 -16.16 -11.60 0.11
N GLU A 82 -15.62 -10.59 0.81
CA GLU A 82 -16.33 -9.85 1.86
C GLU A 82 -17.58 -9.12 1.34
N GLN A 83 -17.56 -8.68 0.07
CA GLN A 83 -18.67 -7.99 -0.58
C GLN A 83 -19.59 -8.91 -1.40
N ASN A 84 -19.66 -10.20 -1.05
CA ASN A 84 -20.50 -11.20 -1.73
C ASN A 84 -20.25 -11.27 -3.25
N GLY A 85 -18.99 -11.15 -3.68
CA GLY A 85 -18.58 -11.21 -5.07
C GLY A 85 -18.63 -9.88 -5.82
N GLN A 86 -19.03 -8.78 -5.16
CA GLN A 86 -18.95 -7.45 -5.77
C GLN A 86 -17.51 -6.96 -5.83
N LYS A 87 -17.10 -6.46 -6.99
CA LYS A 87 -15.75 -5.90 -7.19
C LYS A 87 -15.64 -4.53 -6.55
N PRO A 88 -14.52 -4.22 -5.85
CA PRO A 88 -14.21 -2.85 -5.47
C PRO A 88 -14.22 -1.94 -6.72
N LEU A 89 -14.86 -0.78 -6.59
CA LEU A 89 -14.96 0.26 -7.63
C LEU A 89 -13.66 1.03 -7.81
#